data_AF-A0A7S0ZQZ0-F1
#
_entry.id   AF-A0A7S0ZQZ0-F1
#
_cell.length_a   1.000
_cell.length_b   1.000
_cell.length_c   1.000
_cell.angle_alpha   90.00
_cell.angle_beta   90.00
_cell.angle_gamma   90.00
#
_symmetry.space_group_name_H-M   'P 1'
#
loop_
_entity.id
_entity.type
_entity.pdbx_description
1 polymer ?
#
loop_
_entity_poly.entity_id
_entity_poly.type
_entity_poly.pdbx_seq_one_letter_code
_entity_poly.pdbx_strand_id
1 'polypeptide(L)'
;LKDLVGLCCSAMIVEAAIVLGSAAALAGAVYYECVTTIVLLITVLSSVTFFGRWLGGLVHFLDKSEQMFIKGLTDITVVNGPCVKIVNPLTCMNIAKKQAQMLGNLEYAVVMDVMSGKQWVEVGPQLLFLAAYDSIVNVSQGQTLSQTEYVEVTNQITGEVSIRKGPCVWFPSVPQEISQPKRQAVALQEDEFVRMKNVMTGDRWVQRGKTLLFLEPKWKKEGSVEKAWTLKSFEYVRLLDKVTGKVSVHRGEKTVFPGPDEEALDSGKQSAIDLKVGEYVRLEDQSTGEVRVVRGVNKVFLGPNDRMVDGGKQKAVHIDDEQAVLVRDTASGQLQLTKDKQLFVPGPNDKIEEVRQMIKLEDHEAMIIKDKNGVMHIHYGNTKKSSENLPRSFFLQPYDSVVHLLWSKGMRREERTLRIERFDLRPQYMWFEFDCRTSDNVELVLEVTMFWEVVELMTMIRCTGNLPGDIYNQARSLFIKRVAQVTLKQFMEQLHSIAGAIHTADPDFYVKRGVSILSLEVTRYKCAEERTSEVLQQIIEEATNRLNRLSQAESENEIKIFKMQGEIEQCKLNGDLLELKHAQAQEDARNVGAAEADCVSAFVQGLQEDVPKLEDRMMVWQGVRQTEAPQK
;
A
#
# COMPACT_ATOMS: atom_id res chain seq x y z
N LEU A 1 -86.80 -71.23 -150.91
CA LEU A 1 -87.34 -71.79 -149.65
C LEU A 1 -86.24 -72.67 -149.08
N LYS A 2 -85.76 -72.35 -147.86
CA LYS A 2 -84.52 -72.86 -147.22
C LYS A 2 -83.24 -72.36 -147.93
N ASP A 3 -82.40 -71.52 -147.36
CA ASP A 3 -82.19 -71.04 -145.99
C ASP A 3 -81.61 -69.61 -146.15
N LEU A 4 -82.24 -68.49 -145.76
CA LEU A 4 -82.82 -68.12 -144.47
C LEU A 4 -81.93 -68.58 -143.32
N VAL A 5 -81.03 -67.70 -142.86
CA VAL A 5 -80.42 -67.61 -141.49
C VAL A 5 -79.03 -66.92 -141.51
N GLY A 6 -78.34 -66.79 -142.64
CA GLY A 6 -77.02 -66.10 -142.66
C GLY A 6 -77.03 -64.58 -142.88
N LEU A 7 -78.14 -64.01 -143.40
CA LEU A 7 -78.18 -62.69 -144.02
C LEU A 7 -78.40 -61.49 -143.06
N CYS A 8 -78.39 -61.69 -141.73
CA CYS A 8 -78.58 -60.60 -140.75
C CYS A 8 -77.41 -60.37 -139.78
N CYS A 9 -76.35 -61.19 -139.80
CA CYS A 9 -75.24 -61.04 -138.83
C CYS A 9 -73.94 -60.45 -139.41
N SER A 10 -73.75 -60.42 -140.74
CA SER A 10 -72.48 -59.97 -141.34
C SER A 10 -72.44 -58.48 -141.70
N ALA A 11 -73.58 -57.79 -141.76
CA ALA A 11 -73.64 -56.35 -142.06
C ALA A 11 -73.66 -55.44 -140.81
N MET A 12 -74.05 -55.97 -139.63
CA MET A 12 -74.08 -55.19 -138.38
C MET A 12 -72.76 -55.18 -137.59
N ILE A 13 -71.80 -56.04 -137.94
CA ILE A 13 -70.51 -56.15 -137.20
C ILE A 13 -69.43 -55.22 -137.79
N VAL A 14 -69.57 -54.78 -139.05
CA VAL A 14 -68.55 -53.95 -139.71
C VAL A 14 -68.75 -52.45 -139.42
N GLU A 15 -69.97 -51.96 -139.23
CA GLU A 15 -70.21 -50.54 -138.89
C GLU A 15 -70.03 -50.23 -137.39
N ALA A 16 -70.16 -51.22 -136.50
CA ALA A 16 -69.88 -51.05 -135.07
C ALA A 16 -68.38 -51.00 -134.75
N ALA A 17 -67.51 -51.60 -135.57
CA ALA A 17 -66.07 -51.66 -135.32
C ALA A 17 -65.32 -50.35 -135.70
N ILE A 18 -65.85 -49.56 -136.63
CA ILE A 18 -65.19 -48.32 -137.10
C ILE A 18 -65.49 -47.13 -136.17
N VAL A 19 -66.63 -47.14 -135.48
CA VAL A 19 -67.00 -46.10 -134.50
C VAL A 19 -66.35 -46.33 -133.13
N LEU A 20 -66.02 -47.58 -132.76
CA LEU A 20 -65.28 -47.90 -131.53
C LEU A 20 -63.76 -47.73 -131.65
N GLY A 21 -63.19 -47.78 -132.85
CA GLY A 21 -61.75 -47.56 -133.09
C GLY A 21 -61.30 -46.09 -133.03
N SER A 22 -62.20 -45.14 -133.29
CA SER A 22 -61.87 -43.70 -133.34
C SER A 22 -61.99 -42.99 -131.99
N ALA A 23 -62.76 -43.51 -131.04
CA ALA A 23 -62.85 -42.98 -129.67
C ALA A 23 -61.64 -43.36 -128.78
N ALA A 24 -61.01 -44.51 -129.02
CA ALA A 24 -59.85 -44.97 -128.25
C ALA A 24 -58.53 -44.22 -128.60
N ALA A 25 -58.38 -43.76 -129.85
CA ALA A 25 -57.19 -43.01 -130.27
C ALA A 25 -57.14 -41.58 -129.72
N LEU A 26 -58.30 -40.93 -129.55
CA LEU A 26 -58.39 -39.57 -128.97
C LEU A 26 -58.21 -39.57 -127.44
N ALA A 27 -58.65 -40.62 -126.73
CA ALA A 27 -58.41 -40.75 -125.29
C ALA A 27 -56.93 -41.06 -124.95
N GLY A 28 -56.24 -41.82 -125.82
CA GLY A 28 -54.81 -42.13 -125.66
C GLY A 28 -53.89 -40.92 -125.85
N ALA A 29 -54.20 -40.02 -126.78
CA ALA A 29 -53.39 -38.83 -127.04
C ALA A 29 -53.46 -37.81 -125.88
N VAL A 30 -54.65 -37.60 -125.29
CA VAL A 30 -54.81 -36.70 -124.13
C VAL A 30 -54.18 -37.28 -122.86
N TYR A 31 -54.20 -38.60 -122.68
CA TYR A 31 -53.53 -39.27 -121.55
C TYR A 31 -52.00 -39.20 -121.66
N TYR A 32 -51.43 -39.33 -122.87
CA TYR A 32 -49.99 -39.29 -123.07
C TYR A 32 -49.41 -37.88 -122.87
N GLU A 33 -50.10 -36.81 -123.29
CA GLU A 33 -49.67 -35.44 -123.00
C GLU A 33 -49.79 -35.07 -121.51
N CYS A 34 -50.84 -35.53 -120.82
CA CYS A 34 -50.96 -35.32 -119.37
C CYS A 34 -49.91 -36.10 -118.57
N VAL A 35 -49.62 -37.36 -118.92
CA VAL A 35 -48.63 -38.17 -118.18
C VAL A 35 -47.21 -37.68 -118.45
N THR A 36 -46.87 -37.31 -119.69
CA THR A 36 -45.55 -36.75 -119.99
C THR A 36 -45.33 -35.41 -119.31
N THR A 37 -46.32 -34.52 -119.27
CA THR A 37 -46.20 -33.25 -118.54
C THR A 37 -46.10 -33.45 -117.03
N ILE A 38 -46.84 -34.39 -116.42
CA ILE A 38 -46.73 -34.70 -114.97
C ILE A 38 -45.38 -35.35 -114.64
N VAL A 39 -44.87 -36.28 -115.44
CA VAL A 39 -43.56 -36.92 -115.21
C VAL A 39 -42.42 -35.92 -115.39
N LEU A 40 -42.51 -35.00 -116.35
CA LEU A 40 -41.53 -33.93 -116.53
C LEU A 40 -41.59 -32.95 -115.34
N LEU A 41 -42.79 -32.66 -114.81
CA LEU A 41 -42.95 -31.79 -113.65
C LEU A 41 -42.44 -32.45 -112.35
N ILE A 42 -42.61 -33.76 -112.16
CA ILE A 42 -42.08 -34.51 -111.01
C ILE A 42 -40.55 -34.69 -111.12
N THR A 43 -40.00 -34.94 -112.30
CA THR A 43 -38.54 -35.03 -112.50
C THR A 43 -37.87 -33.67 -112.37
N VAL A 44 -38.53 -32.59 -112.80
CA VAL A 44 -38.08 -31.21 -112.53
C VAL A 44 -38.23 -30.88 -111.04
N LEU A 45 -39.32 -31.23 -110.36
CA LEU A 45 -39.44 -31.00 -108.91
C LEU A 45 -38.45 -31.85 -108.09
N SER A 46 -38.22 -33.10 -108.45
CA SER A 46 -37.28 -33.99 -107.75
C SER A 46 -35.84 -33.59 -108.01
N SER A 47 -35.49 -33.18 -109.24
CA SER A 47 -34.18 -32.60 -109.52
C SER A 47 -34.01 -31.24 -108.84
N VAL A 48 -35.01 -30.35 -108.81
CA VAL A 48 -34.94 -29.06 -108.09
C VAL A 48 -34.85 -29.26 -106.58
N THR A 49 -35.56 -30.23 -106.00
CA THR A 49 -35.45 -30.54 -104.56
C THR A 49 -34.15 -31.29 -104.24
N PHE A 50 -33.64 -32.15 -105.12
CA PHE A 50 -32.35 -32.82 -104.98
C PHE A 50 -31.19 -31.85 -105.15
N PHE A 51 -31.19 -31.00 -106.18
CA PHE A 51 -30.22 -29.91 -106.36
C PHE A 51 -30.35 -28.87 -105.25
N GLY A 52 -31.56 -28.57 -104.77
CA GLY A 52 -31.80 -27.67 -103.63
C GLY A 52 -31.25 -28.23 -102.32
N ARG A 53 -31.41 -29.54 -102.06
CA ARG A 53 -30.79 -30.21 -100.91
C ARG A 53 -29.27 -30.37 -101.06
N TRP A 54 -28.79 -30.64 -102.27
CA TRP A 54 -27.37 -30.79 -102.58
C TRP A 54 -26.64 -29.45 -102.46
N LEU A 55 -27.18 -28.36 -103.01
CA LEU A 55 -26.66 -26.99 -102.84
C LEU A 55 -26.83 -26.48 -101.40
N GLY A 56 -27.93 -26.82 -100.73
CA GLY A 56 -28.17 -26.45 -99.33
C GLY A 56 -27.18 -27.07 -98.34
N GLY A 57 -26.52 -28.17 -98.70
CA GLY A 57 -25.43 -28.78 -97.93
C GLY A 57 -24.05 -28.15 -98.17
N LEU A 58 -23.90 -27.27 -99.17
CA LEU A 58 -22.60 -26.67 -99.56
C LEU A 58 -22.40 -25.27 -98.98
N VAL A 59 -23.50 -24.58 -98.67
CA VAL A 59 -23.48 -23.22 -98.14
C VAL A 59 -23.69 -23.29 -96.64
N HIS A 60 -22.64 -23.00 -95.87
CA HIS A 60 -22.75 -22.91 -94.43
C HIS A 60 -22.63 -21.47 -93.97
N PHE A 61 -23.68 -21.03 -93.27
CA PHE A 61 -23.68 -19.80 -92.51
C PHE A 61 -23.04 -20.08 -91.16
N LEU A 62 -21.98 -19.32 -90.85
CA LEU A 62 -21.40 -19.27 -89.52
C LEU A 62 -21.82 -17.96 -88.87
N ASP A 63 -22.42 -18.06 -87.68
CA ASP A 63 -22.69 -16.90 -86.85
C ASP A 63 -21.41 -16.37 -86.18
N LYS A 64 -21.44 -15.18 -85.57
CA LYS A 64 -20.30 -14.53 -84.92
C LYS A 64 -19.62 -15.37 -83.84
N SER A 65 -20.35 -16.30 -83.21
CA SER A 65 -19.85 -17.20 -82.16
C SER A 65 -19.55 -18.62 -82.64
N GLU A 66 -19.64 -18.88 -83.93
CA GLU A 66 -19.46 -20.21 -84.50
C GLU A 66 -18.15 -20.31 -85.28
N GLN A 67 -17.54 -21.49 -85.23
CA GLN A 67 -16.40 -21.88 -86.04
C GLN A 67 -16.68 -23.22 -86.72
N MET A 68 -16.16 -23.35 -87.93
CA MET A 68 -16.31 -24.55 -88.74
C MET A 68 -14.96 -25.23 -88.92
N PHE A 69 -14.91 -26.51 -88.54
CA PHE A 69 -13.79 -27.40 -88.81
C PHE A 69 -14.10 -28.19 -90.06
N ILE A 70 -13.35 -27.93 -91.13
CA ILE A 70 -13.45 -28.64 -92.40
C ILE A 70 -12.27 -29.61 -92.46
N LYS A 71 -12.56 -30.89 -92.27
CA LYS A 71 -11.56 -31.96 -92.42
C LYS A 71 -11.42 -32.30 -93.90
N GLY A 72 -10.28 -31.94 -94.50
CA GLY A 72 -9.91 -32.33 -95.85
C GLY A 72 -9.33 -33.75 -95.91
N LEU A 73 -8.75 -34.11 -97.06
CA LEU A 73 -8.03 -35.38 -97.24
C LEU A 73 -6.70 -35.45 -96.47
N THR A 74 -6.03 -34.31 -96.27
CA THR A 74 -4.73 -34.22 -95.56
C THR A 74 -4.78 -33.30 -94.35
N ASP A 75 -5.39 -32.12 -94.47
CA ASP A 75 -5.37 -31.07 -93.44
C ASP A 75 -6.76 -30.73 -92.92
N ILE A 76 -6.80 -30.18 -91.70
CA ILE A 76 -8.00 -29.58 -91.12
C ILE A 76 -7.91 -28.07 -91.32
N THR A 77 -8.92 -27.47 -91.95
CA THR A 77 -9.01 -26.01 -92.09
C THR A 77 -10.11 -25.48 -91.19
N VAL A 78 -9.81 -24.40 -90.47
CA VAL A 78 -10.76 -23.73 -89.57
C VAL A 78 -11.17 -22.41 -90.16
N VAL A 79 -12.48 -22.16 -90.14
CA VAL A 79 -13.06 -20.89 -90.56
C VAL A 79 -13.87 -20.32 -89.40
N ASN A 80 -13.54 -19.09 -88.99
CA ASN A 80 -14.24 -18.37 -87.92
C ASN A 80 -15.35 -17.50 -88.52
N GLY A 81 -16.49 -17.41 -87.83
CA GLY A 81 -17.59 -16.52 -88.21
C GLY A 81 -17.32 -15.04 -87.87
N PRO A 82 -18.18 -14.11 -88.33
CA PRO A 82 -19.31 -14.33 -89.22
C PRO A 82 -18.88 -14.38 -90.69
N CYS A 83 -19.09 -15.50 -91.35
CA CYS A 83 -18.86 -15.61 -92.79
C CYS A 83 -19.75 -16.68 -93.42
N VAL A 84 -20.00 -16.54 -94.72
CA VAL A 84 -20.64 -17.57 -95.54
C VAL A 84 -19.53 -18.32 -96.24
N LYS A 85 -19.30 -19.58 -95.86
CA LYS A 85 -18.29 -20.42 -96.48
C LYS A 85 -18.95 -21.47 -97.35
N ILE A 86 -18.58 -21.46 -98.63
CA ILE A 86 -18.95 -22.51 -99.57
C ILE A 86 -17.85 -23.57 -99.53
N VAL A 87 -18.22 -24.81 -99.21
CA VAL A 87 -17.27 -25.93 -99.09
C VAL A 87 -17.49 -26.89 -100.26
N ASN A 88 -16.41 -27.38 -100.89
CA ASN A 88 -16.50 -28.29 -102.03
C ASN A 88 -16.67 -29.75 -101.53
N PRO A 89 -17.76 -30.45 -101.89
CA PRO A 89 -18.10 -31.76 -101.33
C PRO A 89 -17.14 -32.88 -101.73
N LEU A 90 -16.32 -32.70 -102.77
CA LEU A 90 -15.36 -33.71 -103.25
C LEU A 90 -14.02 -33.68 -102.49
N THR A 91 -13.72 -32.62 -101.73
CA THR A 91 -12.44 -32.43 -101.04
C THR A 91 -12.56 -32.40 -99.52
N CYS A 92 -13.78 -32.26 -98.96
CA CYS A 92 -14.05 -32.33 -97.53
C CYS A 92 -14.61 -33.71 -97.14
N MET A 93 -14.00 -34.35 -96.13
CA MET A 93 -14.47 -35.62 -95.58
C MET A 93 -15.50 -35.45 -94.46
N ASN A 94 -15.33 -34.42 -93.63
CA ASN A 94 -16.23 -34.15 -92.51
C ASN A 94 -16.26 -32.65 -92.21
N ILE A 95 -17.45 -32.13 -91.90
CA ILE A 95 -17.68 -30.74 -91.53
C ILE A 95 -18.32 -30.74 -90.14
N ALA A 96 -17.60 -30.18 -89.16
CA ALA A 96 -18.11 -30.01 -87.81
C ALA A 96 -18.23 -28.53 -87.47
N LYS A 97 -19.45 -28.10 -87.13
CA LYS A 97 -19.68 -26.79 -86.52
C LYS A 97 -19.44 -26.91 -85.02
N LYS A 98 -18.61 -26.04 -84.47
CA LYS A 98 -18.41 -25.90 -83.03
C LYS A 98 -18.66 -24.46 -82.64
N GLN A 99 -19.26 -24.26 -81.47
CA GLN A 99 -19.31 -22.92 -80.88
C GLN A 99 -17.92 -22.58 -80.32
N ALA A 100 -17.51 -21.33 -80.49
CA ALA A 100 -16.32 -20.79 -79.87
C ALA A 100 -16.51 -20.72 -78.35
N GLN A 101 -15.45 -20.99 -77.59
CA GLN A 101 -15.54 -20.97 -76.14
C GLN A 101 -15.54 -19.53 -75.67
N MET A 102 -16.63 -19.08 -75.05
CA MET A 102 -16.65 -17.77 -74.42
C MET A 102 -15.86 -17.84 -73.11
N LEU A 103 -14.80 -17.03 -73.00
CA LEU A 103 -14.05 -16.86 -71.75
C LEU A 103 -14.51 -15.56 -71.09
N GLY A 104 -15.04 -15.68 -69.87
CA GLY A 104 -15.37 -14.51 -69.05
C GLY A 104 -14.13 -13.73 -68.60
N ASN A 105 -14.34 -12.55 -67.99
CA ASN A 105 -13.26 -11.66 -67.52
C ASN A 105 -12.31 -12.30 -66.49
N LEU A 106 -12.74 -13.38 -65.83
CA LEU A 106 -11.97 -14.09 -64.80
C LEU A 106 -11.61 -15.51 -65.21
N GLU A 107 -11.85 -15.90 -66.47
CA GLU A 107 -11.62 -17.26 -66.93
C GLU A 107 -10.42 -17.33 -67.86
N TYR A 108 -9.69 -18.42 -67.77
CA TYR A 108 -8.62 -18.76 -68.70
C TYR A 108 -8.79 -20.21 -69.16
N ALA A 109 -8.38 -20.49 -70.40
CA ALA A 109 -8.32 -21.83 -70.94
C ALA A 109 -6.86 -22.24 -71.16
N VAL A 110 -6.52 -23.46 -70.76
CA VAL A 110 -5.27 -24.09 -71.17
C VAL A 110 -5.54 -24.79 -72.50
N VAL A 111 -4.90 -24.31 -73.56
CA VAL A 111 -5.01 -24.85 -74.91
C VAL A 111 -3.78 -25.70 -75.20
N MET A 112 -3.99 -26.87 -75.78
CA MET A 112 -2.94 -27.77 -76.24
C MET A 112 -3.10 -27.99 -77.74
N ASP A 113 -2.03 -27.72 -78.49
CA ASP A 113 -1.91 -28.19 -79.86
C ASP A 113 -1.68 -29.71 -79.84
N VAL A 114 -2.62 -30.46 -80.41
CA VAL A 114 -2.60 -31.93 -80.43
C VAL A 114 -1.44 -32.48 -81.27
N MET A 115 -0.94 -31.71 -82.24
CA MET A 115 0.15 -32.17 -83.12
C MET A 115 1.53 -31.97 -82.48
N SER A 116 1.77 -30.83 -81.84
CA SER A 116 3.06 -30.54 -81.21
C SER A 116 3.11 -30.91 -79.72
N GLY A 117 1.97 -31.11 -79.08
CA GLY A 117 1.84 -31.29 -77.62
C GLY A 117 2.13 -30.01 -76.82
N LYS A 118 2.36 -28.87 -77.49
CA LYS A 118 2.66 -27.60 -76.84
C LYS A 118 1.39 -27.04 -76.19
N GLN A 119 1.50 -26.66 -74.93
CA GLN A 119 0.43 -26.04 -74.17
C GLN A 119 0.70 -24.55 -73.95
N TRP A 120 -0.36 -23.73 -73.98
CA TRP A 120 -0.32 -22.33 -73.59
C TRP A 120 -1.64 -21.90 -72.94
N VAL A 121 -1.64 -20.70 -72.36
CA VAL A 121 -2.79 -20.16 -71.63
C VAL A 121 -3.41 -19.02 -72.41
N GLU A 122 -4.72 -19.08 -72.63
CA GLU A 122 -5.52 -18.02 -73.23
C GLU A 122 -6.40 -17.37 -72.16
N VAL A 123 -6.31 -16.05 -72.01
CA VAL A 123 -6.95 -15.28 -70.93
C VAL A 123 -8.15 -14.49 -71.46
N GLY A 124 -9.26 -14.46 -70.73
CA GLY A 124 -10.43 -13.65 -71.07
C GLY A 124 -10.29 -12.15 -70.77
N PRO A 125 -11.26 -11.31 -71.16
CA PRO A 125 -12.47 -11.66 -71.90
C PRO A 125 -12.23 -11.72 -73.40
N GLN A 126 -12.38 -12.92 -73.96
CA GLN A 126 -12.34 -13.12 -75.41
C GLN A 126 -13.20 -14.30 -75.79
N LEU A 127 -13.69 -14.27 -77.02
CA LEU A 127 -14.32 -15.42 -77.65
C LEU A 127 -13.20 -16.27 -78.25
N LEU A 128 -12.84 -17.36 -77.57
CA LEU A 128 -11.72 -18.21 -77.96
C LEU A 128 -12.11 -19.11 -79.13
N PHE A 129 -11.53 -18.80 -80.28
CA PHE A 129 -11.53 -19.66 -81.46
C PHE A 129 -10.33 -20.60 -81.42
N LEU A 130 -10.56 -21.88 -81.73
CA LEU A 130 -9.52 -22.92 -81.68
C LEU A 130 -8.95 -23.11 -83.08
N ALA A 131 -7.63 -23.17 -83.22
CA ALA A 131 -7.03 -23.52 -84.50
C ALA A 131 -7.28 -24.99 -84.86
N ALA A 132 -6.85 -25.41 -86.05
CA ALA A 132 -7.13 -26.71 -86.66
C ALA A 132 -6.83 -27.93 -85.78
N TYR A 133 -5.81 -27.82 -84.93
CA TYR A 133 -5.33 -28.90 -84.07
C TYR A 133 -5.36 -28.53 -82.59
N ASP A 134 -6.05 -27.45 -82.23
CA ASP A 134 -6.11 -26.99 -80.85
C ASP A 134 -7.21 -27.71 -80.08
N SER A 135 -6.89 -28.12 -78.86
CA SER A 135 -7.83 -28.72 -77.93
C SER A 135 -7.77 -28.02 -76.58
N ILE A 136 -8.93 -27.78 -75.97
CA ILE A 136 -9.02 -27.21 -74.62
C ILE A 136 -8.78 -28.34 -73.63
N VAL A 137 -7.73 -28.21 -72.82
CA VAL A 137 -7.41 -29.17 -71.77
C VAL A 137 -8.28 -28.92 -70.54
N ASN A 138 -8.37 -27.65 -70.13
CA ASN A 138 -9.14 -27.23 -68.96
C ASN A 138 -9.51 -25.74 -69.09
N VAL A 139 -10.70 -25.36 -68.59
CA VAL A 139 -11.12 -23.97 -68.38
C VAL A 139 -11.22 -23.76 -66.87
N SER A 140 -10.45 -22.81 -66.36
CA SER A 140 -10.34 -22.53 -64.93
C SER A 140 -10.48 -21.03 -64.66
N GLN A 141 -10.78 -20.69 -63.42
CA GLN A 141 -10.91 -19.29 -63.00
C GLN A 141 -9.55 -18.77 -62.50
N GLY A 142 -9.19 -17.58 -62.97
CA GLY A 142 -8.08 -16.79 -62.47
C GLY A 142 -8.31 -16.37 -61.02
N GLN A 143 -7.23 -16.13 -60.31
CA GLN A 143 -7.27 -15.82 -58.89
C GLN A 143 -7.26 -14.31 -58.68
N THR A 144 -8.42 -13.75 -58.29
CA THR A 144 -8.52 -12.30 -57.99
C THR A 144 -7.80 -11.97 -56.68
N LEU A 145 -6.88 -11.00 -56.71
CA LEU A 145 -6.14 -10.50 -55.57
C LEU A 145 -6.54 -9.06 -55.28
N SER A 146 -6.98 -8.80 -54.05
CA SER A 146 -7.18 -7.44 -53.54
C SER A 146 -5.85 -6.75 -53.24
N GLN A 147 -5.87 -5.45 -52.94
CA GLN A 147 -4.66 -4.65 -52.64
C GLN A 147 -3.82 -5.21 -51.48
N THR A 148 -4.45 -5.95 -50.56
CA THR A 148 -3.81 -6.55 -49.38
C THR A 148 -3.53 -8.04 -49.55
N GLU A 149 -3.77 -8.61 -50.73
CA GLU A 149 -3.56 -10.03 -50.99
C GLU A 149 -2.41 -10.25 -51.96
N TYR A 150 -1.74 -11.39 -51.78
CA TYR A 150 -0.72 -11.88 -52.70
C TYR A 150 -0.76 -13.40 -52.80
N VAL A 151 -0.17 -13.90 -53.87
CA VAL A 151 -0.01 -15.33 -54.13
C VAL A 151 1.44 -15.62 -54.46
N GLU A 152 1.95 -16.70 -53.91
CA GLU A 152 3.22 -17.30 -54.31
C GLU A 152 2.94 -18.23 -55.50
N VAL A 153 3.66 -17.99 -56.59
CA VAL A 153 3.57 -18.75 -57.83
C VAL A 153 4.88 -19.50 -57.99
N THR A 154 4.77 -20.81 -58.09
CA THR A 154 5.92 -21.68 -58.35
C THR A 154 5.84 -22.19 -59.77
N ASN A 155 6.87 -21.94 -60.56
CA ASN A 155 7.04 -22.57 -61.86
C ASN A 155 7.59 -23.99 -61.64
N GLN A 156 6.84 -25.02 -62.02
CA GLN A 156 7.24 -26.42 -61.77
C GLN A 156 8.44 -26.87 -62.60
N ILE A 157 8.75 -26.20 -63.73
CA ILE A 157 9.87 -26.58 -64.61
C ILE A 157 11.17 -25.98 -64.09
N THR A 158 11.16 -24.68 -63.76
CA THR A 158 12.37 -23.98 -63.29
C THR A 158 12.58 -24.09 -61.79
N GLY A 159 11.53 -24.43 -61.03
CA GLY A 159 11.53 -24.36 -59.56
C GLY A 159 11.53 -22.93 -59.02
N GLU A 160 11.43 -21.92 -59.88
CA GLU A 160 11.45 -20.52 -59.47
C GLU A 160 10.14 -20.15 -58.77
N VAL A 161 10.27 -19.58 -57.57
CA VAL A 161 9.15 -19.09 -56.78
C VAL A 161 9.12 -17.57 -56.86
N SER A 162 8.02 -17.03 -57.38
CA SER A 162 7.79 -15.59 -57.50
C SER A 162 6.51 -15.19 -56.76
N ILE A 163 6.33 -13.90 -56.50
CA ILE A 163 5.13 -13.37 -55.86
C ILE A 163 4.38 -12.46 -56.82
N ARG A 164 3.05 -12.58 -56.79
CA ARG A 164 2.14 -11.67 -57.46
C ARG A 164 1.34 -10.91 -56.40
N LYS A 165 1.51 -9.58 -56.39
CA LYS A 165 0.86 -8.65 -55.44
C LYS A 165 -0.39 -8.08 -56.10
N GLY A 166 -1.48 -7.96 -55.36
CA GLY A 166 -2.66 -7.24 -55.84
C GLY A 166 -2.49 -5.71 -55.86
N PRO A 167 -3.47 -4.95 -56.39
CA PRO A 167 -4.74 -5.43 -56.92
C PRO A 167 -4.60 -5.92 -58.37
N CYS A 168 -4.78 -7.21 -58.60
CA CYS A 168 -4.73 -7.79 -59.94
C CYS A 168 -5.48 -9.12 -59.98
N VAL A 169 -5.87 -9.56 -61.18
CA VAL A 169 -6.31 -10.94 -61.39
C VAL A 169 -5.10 -11.72 -61.88
N TRP A 170 -4.69 -12.72 -61.12
CA TRP A 170 -3.58 -13.58 -61.52
C TRP A 170 -4.08 -14.69 -62.44
N PHE A 171 -3.39 -14.83 -63.56
CA PHE A 171 -3.51 -15.96 -64.49
C PHE A 171 -2.13 -16.61 -64.63
N PRO A 172 -2.05 -17.95 -64.71
CA PRO A 172 -0.80 -18.63 -65.00
C PRO A 172 -0.30 -18.19 -66.38
N SER A 173 0.95 -17.74 -66.47
CA SER A 173 1.56 -17.34 -67.75
C SER A 173 1.98 -18.55 -68.58
N VAL A 174 2.29 -19.65 -67.88
CA VAL A 174 2.55 -20.96 -68.47
C VAL A 174 1.71 -22.02 -67.73
N PRO A 175 1.29 -23.11 -68.40
CA PRO A 175 0.46 -24.15 -67.79
C PRO A 175 1.07 -24.81 -66.54
N GLN A 176 2.40 -24.76 -66.39
CA GLN A 176 3.15 -25.36 -65.29
C GLN A 176 3.39 -24.39 -64.11
N GLU A 177 2.82 -23.19 -64.15
CA GLU A 177 2.78 -22.30 -62.99
C GLU A 177 1.63 -22.68 -62.06
N ILE A 178 1.96 -22.99 -60.80
CA ILE A 178 0.97 -23.28 -59.77
C ILE A 178 0.97 -22.18 -58.72
N SER A 179 -0.22 -21.65 -58.45
CA SER A 179 -0.48 -20.75 -57.34
C SER A 179 -0.68 -21.51 -56.04
N GLN A 180 -0.06 -21.02 -54.97
CA GLN A 180 -0.44 -21.36 -53.60
C GLN A 180 -1.75 -20.65 -53.18
N PRO A 181 -2.39 -21.05 -52.05
CA PRO A 181 -3.53 -20.31 -51.50
C PRO A 181 -3.21 -18.83 -51.28
N LYS A 182 -4.22 -17.97 -51.44
CA LYS A 182 -4.09 -16.52 -51.21
C LYS A 182 -3.56 -16.26 -49.80
N ARG A 183 -2.58 -15.37 -49.70
CA ARG A 183 -2.05 -14.89 -48.43
C ARG A 183 -2.36 -13.41 -48.28
N GLN A 184 -2.53 -13.00 -47.03
CA GLN A 184 -2.71 -11.59 -46.69
C GLN A 184 -1.36 -10.95 -46.39
N ALA A 185 -1.16 -9.76 -46.95
CA ALA A 185 -0.04 -8.89 -46.63
C ALA A 185 -0.17 -8.42 -45.18
N VAL A 186 0.98 -8.24 -44.53
CA VAL A 186 1.04 -7.73 -43.16
C VAL A 186 0.99 -6.20 -43.24
N ALA A 187 -0.15 -5.62 -42.87
CA ALA A 187 -0.28 -4.17 -42.76
C ALA A 187 0.32 -3.71 -41.42
N LEU A 188 1.31 -2.82 -41.48
CA LEU A 188 1.91 -2.17 -40.31
C LEU A 188 1.42 -0.73 -40.23
N GLN A 189 1.07 -0.28 -39.03
CA GLN A 189 0.84 1.13 -38.70
C GLN A 189 2.15 1.88 -38.43
N GLU A 190 2.07 3.20 -38.19
CA GLU A 190 3.25 4.05 -37.94
C GLU A 190 4.03 3.65 -36.67
N ASP A 191 3.34 3.14 -35.66
CA ASP A 191 3.89 2.68 -34.38
C ASP A 191 4.08 1.15 -34.33
N GLU A 192 3.98 0.44 -35.44
CA GLU A 192 4.08 -1.03 -35.47
C GLU A 192 5.35 -1.51 -36.16
N PHE A 193 5.78 -2.70 -35.75
CA PHE A 193 6.91 -3.39 -36.35
C PHE A 193 6.70 -4.91 -36.35
N VAL A 194 7.46 -5.59 -37.22
CA VAL A 194 7.51 -7.05 -37.26
C VAL A 194 8.96 -7.50 -37.45
N ARG A 195 9.37 -8.54 -36.71
CA ARG A 195 10.68 -9.16 -36.87
C ARG A 195 10.65 -10.15 -38.02
N MET A 196 11.66 -10.08 -38.86
CA MET A 196 11.77 -10.83 -40.10
C MET A 196 13.08 -11.59 -40.12
N LYS A 197 13.03 -12.81 -40.66
CA LYS A 197 14.20 -13.65 -40.88
C LYS A 197 14.24 -14.17 -42.30
N ASN A 198 15.39 -14.05 -42.95
CA ASN A 198 15.65 -14.71 -44.22
C ASN A 198 15.98 -16.18 -43.94
N VAL A 199 15.22 -17.10 -44.52
CA VAL A 199 15.36 -18.55 -44.28
C VAL A 199 16.67 -19.08 -44.87
N MET A 200 17.17 -18.49 -45.96
CA MET A 200 18.38 -18.98 -46.63
C MET A 200 19.66 -18.42 -46.02
N THR A 201 19.72 -17.11 -45.76
CA THR A 201 20.93 -16.46 -45.23
C THR A 201 20.97 -16.48 -43.70
N GLY A 202 19.81 -16.62 -43.05
CA GLY A 202 19.66 -16.52 -41.60
C GLY A 202 19.57 -15.08 -41.09
N ASP A 203 19.71 -14.08 -41.97
CA ASP A 203 19.72 -12.67 -41.61
C ASP A 203 18.40 -12.25 -40.97
N ARG A 204 18.50 -11.49 -39.88
CA ARG A 204 17.36 -10.94 -39.14
C ARG A 204 17.32 -9.44 -39.25
N TRP A 205 16.13 -8.90 -39.44
CA TRP A 205 15.89 -7.45 -39.43
C TRP A 205 14.48 -7.14 -38.93
N VAL A 206 14.23 -5.86 -38.66
CA VAL A 206 12.92 -5.37 -38.23
C VAL A 206 12.34 -4.48 -39.31
N GLN A 207 11.15 -4.84 -39.81
CA GLN A 207 10.38 -3.95 -40.67
C GLN A 207 9.52 -3.05 -39.77
N ARG A 208 9.67 -1.73 -39.91
CA ARG A 208 9.04 -0.72 -39.06
C ARG A 208 8.27 0.33 -39.86
N GLY A 209 7.25 0.91 -39.23
CA GLY A 209 6.49 2.04 -39.76
C GLY A 209 5.42 1.67 -40.77
N LYS A 210 4.61 2.66 -41.17
CA LYS A 210 3.44 2.46 -42.02
C LYS A 210 3.83 1.87 -43.37
N THR A 211 3.57 0.58 -43.56
CA THR A 211 3.95 -0.16 -44.76
C THR A 211 3.07 -1.40 -44.90
N LEU A 212 2.69 -1.71 -46.13
CA LEU A 212 2.05 -2.97 -46.48
C LEU A 212 3.12 -3.98 -46.89
N LEU A 213 3.47 -4.88 -45.97
CA LEU A 213 4.55 -5.84 -46.14
C LEU A 213 4.03 -7.12 -46.80
N PHE A 214 4.55 -7.40 -47.99
CA PHE A 214 4.38 -8.67 -48.69
C PHE A 214 5.57 -9.57 -48.38
N LEU A 215 5.34 -10.74 -47.75
CA LEU A 215 6.41 -11.64 -47.36
C LEU A 215 7.01 -12.28 -48.60
N GLU A 216 8.29 -12.01 -48.90
CA GLU A 216 8.98 -12.70 -49.98
C GLU A 216 9.10 -14.21 -49.70
N PRO A 217 9.27 -15.08 -50.72
CA PRO A 217 9.25 -16.53 -50.53
C PRO A 217 10.35 -17.03 -49.57
N LYS A 218 11.43 -16.25 -49.46
CA LYS A 218 12.59 -16.54 -48.61
C LYS A 218 12.46 -15.91 -47.22
N TRP A 219 11.45 -15.11 -46.98
CA TRP A 219 11.27 -14.36 -45.74
C TRP A 219 10.25 -15.06 -44.86
N LYS A 220 10.59 -15.16 -43.58
CA LYS A 220 9.70 -15.70 -42.56
C LYS A 220 9.52 -14.65 -41.46
N LYS A 221 8.27 -14.41 -41.08
CA LYS A 221 7.97 -13.58 -39.90
C LYS A 221 8.32 -14.35 -38.62
N GLU A 222 9.05 -13.73 -37.72
CA GLU A 222 9.33 -14.22 -36.37
C GLU A 222 8.38 -13.48 -35.40
N GLY A 223 7.29 -14.15 -34.97
CA GLY A 223 6.31 -13.58 -34.04
C GLY A 223 5.09 -12.91 -34.69
N SER A 224 4.36 -12.16 -33.88
CA SER A 224 3.24 -11.31 -34.29
C SER A 224 3.69 -9.88 -34.60
N VAL A 225 2.80 -9.05 -35.15
CA VAL A 225 3.03 -7.60 -35.24
C VAL A 225 3.04 -7.04 -33.82
N GLU A 226 4.08 -6.28 -33.49
CA GLU A 226 4.30 -5.67 -32.18
C GLU A 226 4.25 -4.15 -32.30
N LYS A 227 3.88 -3.49 -31.20
CA LYS A 227 3.89 -2.02 -31.11
C LYS A 227 5.21 -1.52 -30.55
N ALA A 228 5.76 -0.52 -31.21
CA ALA A 228 6.91 0.24 -30.77
C ALA A 228 6.61 1.02 -29.48
N TRP A 229 7.66 1.33 -28.74
CA TRP A 229 7.50 2.10 -27.50
C TRP A 229 7.50 3.60 -27.81
N THR A 230 6.31 4.19 -27.80
CA THR A 230 6.18 5.65 -27.78
C THR A 230 6.46 6.15 -26.36
N LEU A 231 7.56 6.92 -26.22
CA LEU A 231 8.02 7.49 -24.97
C LEU A 231 7.61 8.95 -24.85
N LYS A 232 7.21 9.36 -23.64
CA LYS A 232 7.08 10.78 -23.25
C LYS A 232 8.43 11.37 -22.81
N SER A 233 8.48 12.67 -22.58
CA SER A 233 9.70 13.40 -22.15
C SER A 233 10.32 12.88 -20.86
N PHE A 234 9.52 12.29 -19.97
CA PHE A 234 9.96 11.69 -18.72
C PHE A 234 10.05 10.16 -18.77
N GLU A 235 9.87 9.53 -19.93
CA GLU A 235 9.92 8.07 -20.05
C GLU A 235 11.21 7.62 -20.75
N TYR A 236 11.60 6.37 -20.47
CA TYR A 236 12.72 5.71 -21.12
C TYR A 236 12.48 4.20 -21.26
N VAL A 237 13.21 3.56 -22.16
CA VAL A 237 13.26 2.11 -22.29
C VAL A 237 14.72 1.66 -22.39
N ARG A 238 15.05 0.56 -21.72
CA ARG A 238 16.35 -0.11 -21.82
C ARG A 238 16.19 -1.37 -22.64
N LEU A 239 16.95 -1.47 -23.72
CA LEU A 239 16.93 -2.61 -24.63
C LEU A 239 18.23 -3.40 -24.46
N LEU A 240 18.10 -4.69 -24.23
CA LEU A 240 19.21 -5.65 -24.17
C LEU A 240 19.30 -6.35 -25.52
N ASP A 241 20.43 -6.20 -26.19
CA ASP A 241 20.78 -7.01 -27.35
C ASP A 241 21.22 -8.42 -26.88
N LYS A 242 20.47 -9.46 -27.28
CA LYS A 242 20.75 -10.85 -26.91
C LYS A 242 22.05 -11.41 -27.49
N VAL A 243 22.53 -10.85 -28.60
CA VAL A 243 23.73 -11.33 -29.29
C VAL A 243 24.97 -10.68 -28.70
N THR A 244 24.95 -9.35 -28.56
CA THR A 244 26.12 -8.60 -28.07
C THR A 244 26.14 -8.46 -26.55
N GLY A 245 25.01 -8.66 -25.86
CA GLY A 245 24.86 -8.39 -24.44
C GLY A 245 24.84 -6.90 -24.09
N LYS A 246 24.88 -6.01 -25.08
CA LYS A 246 24.92 -4.56 -24.86
C LYS A 246 23.53 -4.05 -24.50
N VAL A 247 23.45 -3.26 -23.43
CA VAL A 247 22.24 -2.54 -23.05
C VAL A 247 22.25 -1.13 -23.64
N SER A 248 21.23 -0.78 -24.43
CA SER A 248 21.02 0.56 -24.96
C SER A 248 19.88 1.25 -24.22
N VAL A 249 20.03 2.54 -23.93
CA VAL A 249 19.02 3.33 -23.21
C VAL A 249 18.45 4.41 -24.12
N HIS A 250 17.14 4.36 -24.34
CA HIS A 250 16.42 5.33 -25.13
C HIS A 250 15.55 6.19 -24.22
N ARG A 251 15.88 7.48 -24.11
CA ARG A 251 15.18 8.48 -23.29
C ARG A 251 14.56 9.60 -24.12
N GLY A 252 13.54 10.26 -23.58
CA GLY A 252 12.90 11.46 -24.15
C GLY A 252 11.82 11.15 -25.17
N GLU A 253 11.14 12.19 -25.67
CA GLU A 253 10.01 12.08 -26.61
C GLU A 253 10.45 11.51 -27.95
N LYS A 254 10.23 10.21 -28.13
CA LYS A 254 10.47 9.50 -29.39
C LYS A 254 9.78 8.14 -29.40
N THR A 255 9.54 7.63 -30.59
CA THR A 255 9.11 6.24 -30.80
C THR A 255 10.35 5.36 -30.96
N VAL A 256 10.49 4.36 -30.10
CA VAL A 256 11.64 3.44 -30.07
C VAL A 256 11.22 2.10 -30.65
N PHE A 257 11.93 1.70 -31.72
CA PHE A 257 11.80 0.39 -32.33
C PHE A 257 13.00 -0.47 -31.89
N PRO A 258 12.77 -1.68 -31.35
CA PRO A 258 13.87 -2.59 -31.04
C PRO A 258 14.55 -3.07 -32.32
N GLY A 259 15.85 -3.37 -32.21
CA GLY A 259 16.60 -4.15 -33.18
C GLY A 259 16.12 -5.62 -33.28
N PRO A 260 16.66 -6.38 -34.24
CA PRO A 260 16.22 -7.76 -34.51
C PRO A 260 16.38 -8.69 -33.30
N ASP A 261 17.47 -8.55 -32.55
CA ASP A 261 17.80 -9.37 -31.39
C ASP A 261 17.71 -8.58 -30.06
N GLU A 262 17.13 -7.37 -30.09
CA GLU A 262 16.93 -6.55 -28.90
C GLU A 262 15.62 -6.90 -28.19
N GLU A 263 15.65 -6.94 -26.86
CA GLU A 263 14.47 -7.13 -26.00
C GLU A 263 14.46 -6.14 -24.85
N ALA A 264 13.27 -5.82 -24.33
CA ALA A 264 13.15 -4.88 -23.21
C ALA A 264 13.63 -5.52 -21.90
N LEU A 265 14.58 -4.87 -21.23
CA LEU A 265 15.19 -5.40 -19.99
C LEU A 265 14.24 -5.31 -18.78
N ASP A 266 13.60 -4.16 -18.58
CA ASP A 266 12.79 -3.86 -17.37
C ASP A 266 11.29 -4.07 -17.58
N SER A 267 10.91 -5.12 -18.31
CA SER A 267 9.50 -5.38 -18.65
C SER A 267 8.81 -4.23 -19.42
N GLY A 268 9.58 -3.39 -20.12
CA GLY A 268 9.08 -2.36 -21.03
C GLY A 268 9.44 -0.92 -20.64
N LYS A 269 8.46 -0.02 -20.74
CA LYS A 269 8.63 1.44 -20.53
C LYS A 269 8.76 1.77 -19.05
N GLN A 270 9.75 2.58 -18.72
CA GLN A 270 10.05 3.06 -17.38
C GLN A 270 9.90 4.58 -17.29
N SER A 271 9.54 5.09 -16.12
CA SER A 271 9.47 6.53 -15.85
C SER A 271 10.74 7.01 -15.16
N ALA A 272 11.22 8.19 -15.56
CA ALA A 272 12.34 8.87 -14.91
C ALA A 272 11.98 9.21 -13.46
N ILE A 273 12.99 9.17 -12.60
CA ILE A 273 12.85 9.48 -11.19
C ILE A 273 12.85 10.99 -11.04
N ASP A 274 11.70 11.55 -10.68
CA ASP A 274 11.54 12.99 -10.46
C ASP A 274 11.96 13.34 -9.03
N LEU A 275 13.11 13.97 -8.88
CA LEU A 275 13.63 14.46 -7.60
C LEU A 275 13.16 15.90 -7.38
N LYS A 276 12.64 16.20 -6.19
CA LYS A 276 12.29 17.54 -5.72
C LYS A 276 13.42 18.10 -4.86
N VAL A 277 13.21 19.33 -4.36
CA VAL A 277 14.11 19.96 -3.40
C VAL A 277 14.23 19.08 -2.16
N GLY A 278 15.46 18.78 -1.74
CA GLY A 278 15.71 17.91 -0.59
C GLY A 278 15.52 16.42 -0.83
N GLU A 279 15.46 15.98 -2.09
CA GLU A 279 15.41 14.55 -2.42
C GLU A 279 16.67 14.13 -3.17
N TYR A 280 17.04 12.87 -3.00
CA TYR A 280 18.18 12.25 -3.66
C TYR A 280 17.89 10.79 -4.01
N VAL A 281 18.68 10.25 -4.94
CA VAL A 281 18.70 8.82 -5.28
C VAL A 281 20.14 8.36 -5.44
N ARG A 282 20.42 7.16 -4.96
CA ARG A 282 21.71 6.49 -5.14
C ARG A 282 21.59 5.47 -6.26
N LEU A 283 22.48 5.58 -7.24
CA LEU A 283 22.58 4.69 -8.38
C LEU A 283 23.91 3.97 -8.33
N GLU A 284 23.87 2.65 -8.44
CA GLU A 284 25.05 1.79 -8.56
C GLU A 284 25.14 1.29 -9.99
N ASP A 285 26.27 1.52 -10.64
CA ASP A 285 26.57 0.89 -11.92
C ASP A 285 27.00 -0.57 -11.65
N GLN A 286 26.19 -1.54 -12.09
CA GLN A 286 26.43 -2.96 -11.87
C GLN A 286 27.70 -3.49 -12.55
N SER A 287 28.23 -2.77 -13.55
CA SER A 287 29.43 -3.20 -14.26
C SER A 287 30.72 -2.74 -13.59
N THR A 288 30.72 -1.56 -12.97
CA THR A 288 31.90 -1.00 -12.30
C THR A 288 31.83 -1.10 -10.78
N GLY A 289 30.64 -1.27 -10.21
CA GLY A 289 30.36 -1.16 -8.78
C GLY A 289 30.39 0.30 -8.27
N GLU A 290 30.50 1.29 -9.17
CA GLU A 290 30.58 2.69 -8.77
C GLU A 290 29.19 3.20 -8.35
N VAL A 291 29.12 3.74 -7.13
CA VAL A 291 27.90 4.36 -6.61
C VAL A 291 27.96 5.86 -6.85
N ARG A 292 26.93 6.41 -7.48
CA ARG A 292 26.76 7.87 -7.64
C ARG A 292 25.47 8.33 -6.99
N VAL A 293 25.52 9.52 -6.39
CA VAL A 293 24.38 10.13 -5.72
C VAL A 293 23.90 11.32 -6.52
N VAL A 294 22.65 11.27 -6.97
CA VAL A 294 22.01 12.38 -7.68
C VAL A 294 21.05 13.07 -6.71
N ARG A 295 21.20 14.40 -6.55
CA ARG A 295 20.44 15.21 -5.59
C ARG A 295 19.86 16.47 -6.23
N GLY A 296 18.83 17.02 -5.59
CA GLY A 296 18.20 18.27 -5.99
C GLY A 296 17.15 18.09 -7.10
N VAL A 297 16.56 19.20 -7.56
CA VAL A 297 15.48 19.17 -8.55
C VAL A 297 16.01 18.68 -9.89
N ASN A 298 15.78 17.40 -10.19
CA ASN A 298 16.34 16.75 -11.38
C ASN A 298 15.48 15.55 -11.81
N LYS A 299 15.46 15.26 -13.11
CA LYS A 299 14.86 14.05 -13.68
C LYS A 299 15.96 13.05 -13.96
N VAL A 300 16.02 12.00 -13.15
CA VAL A 300 17.08 11.00 -13.22
C VAL A 300 16.62 9.81 -14.05
N PHE A 301 17.39 9.50 -15.10
CA PHE A 301 17.20 8.33 -15.94
C PHE A 301 18.24 7.27 -15.58
N LEU A 302 17.82 6.01 -15.46
CA LEU A 302 18.77 4.91 -15.29
C LEU A 302 19.56 4.70 -16.58
N GLY A 303 20.87 4.61 -16.47
CA GLY A 303 21.78 4.21 -17.52
C GLY A 303 21.74 2.70 -17.79
N PRO A 304 22.61 2.21 -18.69
CA PRO A 304 22.59 0.84 -19.19
C PRO A 304 22.65 -0.20 -18.07
N ASN A 305 23.61 -0.03 -17.16
CA ASN A 305 23.89 -0.98 -16.08
C ASN A 305 23.52 -0.42 -14.70
N ASP A 306 22.77 0.69 -14.66
CA ASP A 306 22.45 1.31 -13.38
C ASP A 306 21.33 0.55 -12.66
N ARG A 307 21.50 0.43 -11.36
CA ARG A 307 20.51 -0.04 -10.42
C ARG A 307 20.31 0.97 -9.31
N MET A 308 19.06 1.12 -8.85
CA MET A 308 18.76 1.91 -7.65
C MET A 308 19.16 1.16 -6.39
N VAL A 309 19.82 1.85 -5.48
CA VAL A 309 20.22 1.36 -4.15
C VAL A 309 19.25 1.91 -3.09
N ASP A 310 19.19 1.28 -1.92
CA ASP A 310 18.45 1.75 -0.73
C ASP A 310 16.94 1.98 -0.92
N GLY A 311 16.30 1.20 -1.78
CA GLY A 311 14.85 1.30 -2.02
C GLY A 311 14.44 2.49 -2.92
N GLY A 312 15.40 3.15 -3.57
CA GLY A 312 15.14 4.16 -4.59
C GLY A 312 15.21 5.59 -4.06
N LYS A 313 14.14 6.35 -4.26
CA LYS A 313 14.09 7.79 -3.97
C LYS A 313 14.02 8.04 -2.47
N GLN A 314 14.93 8.86 -1.94
CA GLN A 314 15.03 9.19 -0.51
C GLN A 314 15.00 10.70 -0.25
N LYS A 315 14.66 11.07 0.99
CA LYS A 315 14.70 12.45 1.47
C LYS A 315 16.01 12.72 2.18
N ALA A 316 16.61 13.85 1.87
CA ALA A 316 17.75 14.40 2.57
C ALA A 316 17.38 14.73 4.02
N VAL A 317 18.35 14.63 4.92
CA VAL A 317 18.14 14.90 6.35
C VAL A 317 18.46 16.36 6.60
N HIS A 318 17.57 17.07 7.28
CA HIS A 318 17.83 18.45 7.70
C HIS A 318 18.72 18.42 8.95
N ILE A 319 19.96 18.89 8.84
CA ILE A 319 20.85 19.08 10.00
C ILE A 319 20.64 20.50 10.49
N ASP A 320 20.24 20.62 11.75
CA ASP A 320 20.01 21.89 12.45
C ASP A 320 20.71 21.89 13.82
N ASP A 321 20.34 22.79 14.72
CA ASP A 321 20.90 22.84 16.07
C ASP A 321 20.49 21.61 16.93
N GLU A 322 19.43 20.90 16.56
CA GLU A 322 18.84 19.81 17.33
C GLU A 322 19.06 18.43 16.69
N GLN A 323 19.38 18.37 15.40
CA GLN A 323 19.55 17.14 14.63
C GLN A 323 20.94 17.07 14.01
N ALA A 324 21.62 15.95 14.21
CA ALA A 324 22.89 15.62 13.58
C ALA A 324 22.81 14.23 12.93
N VAL A 325 23.65 13.97 11.92
CA VAL A 325 23.64 12.68 11.21
C VAL A 325 24.92 11.91 11.49
N LEU A 326 24.75 10.66 11.94
CA LEU A 326 25.83 9.69 12.05
C LEU A 326 25.97 8.94 10.72
N VAL A 327 27.14 9.09 10.12
CA VAL A 327 27.49 8.55 8.81
C VAL A 327 28.60 7.53 8.99
N ARG A 328 28.44 6.36 8.39
CA ARG A 328 29.49 5.37 8.22
C ARG A 328 30.04 5.47 6.81
N ASP A 329 31.34 5.69 6.69
CA ASP A 329 32.01 5.49 5.41
C ASP A 329 32.14 3.98 5.16
N THR A 330 31.59 3.53 4.03
CA THR A 330 31.59 2.13 3.62
C THR A 330 32.98 1.65 3.18
N ALA A 331 33.84 2.56 2.72
CA ALA A 331 35.19 2.22 2.28
C ALA A 331 36.14 2.03 3.48
N SER A 332 36.14 2.97 4.43
CA SER A 332 37.04 2.92 5.60
C SER A 332 36.42 2.24 6.83
N GLY A 333 35.10 2.11 6.87
CA GLY A 333 34.35 1.67 8.06
C GLY A 333 34.29 2.70 9.18
N GLN A 334 34.85 3.91 8.99
CA GLN A 334 34.87 4.95 10.01
C GLN A 334 33.49 5.59 10.20
N LEU A 335 33.17 5.91 11.45
CA LEU A 335 31.95 6.63 11.81
C LEU A 335 32.29 8.11 12.00
N GLN A 336 31.53 8.97 11.34
CA GLN A 336 31.65 10.42 11.42
C GLN A 336 30.30 11.04 11.78
N LEU A 337 30.32 12.06 12.63
CA LEU A 337 29.13 12.78 13.04
C LEU A 337 29.15 14.16 12.40
N THR A 338 28.20 14.41 11.50
CA THR A 338 28.06 15.70 10.83
C THR A 338 27.10 16.58 11.62
N LYS A 339 27.56 17.77 12.05
CA LYS A 339 26.80 18.73 12.88
C LYS A 339 26.54 20.06 12.17
N ASP A 340 27.18 20.30 11.03
CA ASP A 340 27.06 21.57 10.33
C ASP A 340 25.66 21.75 9.75
N LYS A 341 25.05 22.92 9.99
CA LYS A 341 23.69 23.24 9.54
C LYS A 341 23.59 23.19 8.03
N GLN A 342 22.97 22.13 7.50
CA GLN A 342 22.79 21.94 6.07
C GLN A 342 21.74 20.88 5.79
N LEU A 343 21.27 20.84 4.55
CA LEU A 343 20.51 19.71 4.05
C LEU A 343 21.48 18.58 3.68
N PHE A 344 21.62 17.59 4.56
CA PHE A 344 22.57 16.51 4.41
C PHE A 344 22.10 15.45 3.42
N VAL A 345 22.96 15.21 2.43
CA VAL A 345 22.82 14.12 1.45
C VAL A 345 24.10 13.29 1.56
N PRO A 346 23.99 11.96 1.77
CA PRO A 346 25.16 11.11 1.87
C PRO A 346 25.93 11.09 0.55
N GLY A 347 27.26 11.03 0.63
CA GLY A 347 28.12 10.78 -0.53
C GLY A 347 28.03 9.35 -1.07
N PRO A 348 28.81 9.05 -2.14
CA PRO A 348 28.89 7.71 -2.75
C PRO A 348 29.11 6.56 -1.77
N ASN A 349 30.07 6.72 -0.86
CA ASN A 349 30.50 5.70 0.10
C ASN A 349 29.83 5.88 1.46
N ASP A 350 29.03 6.92 1.64
CA ASP A 350 28.44 7.24 2.92
C ASP A 350 27.16 6.43 3.11
N LYS A 351 27.03 5.83 4.29
CA LYS A 351 25.82 5.17 4.75
C LYS A 351 25.33 5.86 6.01
N ILE A 352 24.08 6.34 5.97
CA ILE A 352 23.44 6.90 7.16
C ILE A 352 23.11 5.74 8.12
N GLU A 353 23.72 5.75 9.30
CA GLU A 353 23.42 4.78 10.35
C GLU A 353 22.26 5.25 11.22
N GLU A 354 22.30 6.51 11.65
CA GLU A 354 21.34 7.07 12.59
C GLU A 354 21.26 8.59 12.46
N VAL A 355 20.07 9.14 12.63
CA VAL A 355 19.86 10.59 12.85
C VAL A 355 19.80 10.82 14.35
N ARG A 356 20.82 11.47 14.91
CA ARG A 356 20.97 11.72 16.34
C ARG A 356 20.35 13.05 16.73
N GLN A 357 19.53 13.03 17.78
CA GLN A 357 19.01 14.24 18.39
C GLN A 357 19.98 14.79 19.43
N MET A 358 19.99 16.12 19.58
CA MET A 358 20.76 16.80 20.61
C MET A 358 20.19 16.43 21.97
N ILE A 359 21.05 15.92 22.85
CA ILE A 359 20.69 15.62 24.22
C ILE A 359 20.82 16.92 25.01
N LYS A 360 19.69 17.43 25.52
CA LYS A 360 19.61 18.61 26.39
C LYS A 360 19.30 18.17 27.81
N LEU A 361 20.28 18.22 28.72
CA LEU A 361 20.06 17.88 30.13
C LEU A 361 19.39 19.03 30.87
N GLU A 362 18.50 18.75 31.81
CA GLU A 362 18.02 19.76 32.76
C GLU A 362 19.04 20.02 33.88
N ASP A 363 18.94 21.15 34.60
CA ASP A 363 19.93 21.55 35.61
C ASP A 363 20.15 20.50 36.72
N HIS A 364 19.17 19.63 36.96
CA HIS A 364 19.24 18.55 37.94
C HIS A 364 19.55 17.18 37.33
N GLU A 365 19.64 17.08 36.01
CA GLU A 365 19.93 15.82 35.33
C GLU A 365 21.43 15.64 35.12
N ALA A 366 21.86 14.38 35.14
CA ALA A 366 23.17 13.95 34.70
C ALA A 366 23.05 12.73 33.79
N MET A 367 23.98 12.62 32.84
CA MET A 367 24.08 11.48 31.94
C MET A 367 25.51 10.98 31.89
N ILE A 368 25.65 9.66 31.81
CA ILE A 368 26.95 9.00 31.76
C ILE A 368 27.16 8.47 30.35
N ILE A 369 28.28 8.84 29.76
CA ILE A 369 28.67 8.43 28.41
C ILE A 369 29.96 7.63 28.51
N LYS A 370 30.01 6.52 27.79
CA LYS A 370 31.19 5.69 27.66
C LYS A 370 31.81 5.93 26.28
N ASP A 371 33.05 6.43 26.28
CA ASP A 371 33.86 6.61 25.06
C ASP A 371 34.34 5.24 24.52
N LYS A 372 34.89 5.23 23.30
CA LYS A 372 35.49 4.07 22.63
C LYS A 372 36.54 3.33 23.48
N ASN A 373 37.27 4.07 24.31
CA ASN A 373 38.31 3.52 25.19
C ASN A 373 37.73 2.91 26.48
N GLY A 374 36.40 2.98 26.65
CA GLY A 374 35.70 2.54 27.86
C GLY A 374 35.78 3.53 29.01
N VAL A 375 36.35 4.72 28.80
CA VAL A 375 36.38 5.80 29.79
C VAL A 375 34.98 6.39 29.92
N MET A 376 34.54 6.60 31.15
CA MET A 376 33.22 7.18 31.44
C MET A 376 33.35 8.68 31.66
N HIS A 377 32.59 9.45 30.88
CA HIS A 377 32.43 10.89 31.00
C HIS A 377 31.03 11.19 31.57
N ILE A 378 30.96 12.03 32.59
CA ILE A 378 29.67 12.46 33.16
C ILE A 378 29.36 13.86 32.66
N HIS A 379 28.23 13.98 31.99
CA HIS A 379 27.65 15.27 31.64
C HIS A 379 26.65 15.67 32.70
N TYR A 380 26.86 16.85 33.29
CA TYR A 380 25.94 17.46 34.24
C TYR A 380 25.16 18.56 33.54
N GLY A 381 23.85 18.65 33.77
CA GLY A 381 23.07 19.80 33.30
C GLY A 381 23.36 21.07 34.10
N ASN A 382 23.73 20.93 35.38
CA ASN A 382 24.13 22.07 36.21
C ASN A 382 25.47 22.65 35.73
N THR A 383 25.44 23.90 35.25
CA THR A 383 26.63 24.61 34.75
C THR A 383 27.73 24.79 35.80
N LYS A 384 27.41 24.77 37.10
CA LYS A 384 28.41 24.88 38.19
C LYS A 384 29.18 23.59 38.45
N LYS A 385 28.54 22.44 38.24
CA LYS A 385 29.15 21.11 38.40
C LYS A 385 29.77 20.62 37.09
N SER A 386 29.36 21.18 35.95
CA SER A 386 29.93 20.82 34.67
C SER A 386 31.30 21.48 34.48
N SER A 387 32.28 20.70 34.03
CA SER A 387 33.57 21.23 33.58
C SER A 387 33.39 21.98 32.25
N GLU A 388 34.17 23.03 31.99
CA GLU A 388 34.13 23.83 30.74
C GLU A 388 34.17 22.98 29.45
N ASN A 389 34.80 21.80 29.49
CA ASN A 389 34.90 20.90 28.33
C ASN A 389 33.65 20.04 28.06
N LEU A 390 32.65 20.04 28.95
CA LEU A 390 31.45 19.19 28.85
C LEU A 390 30.20 20.08 28.88
N PRO A 391 29.64 20.46 27.73
CA PRO A 391 28.46 21.31 27.68
C PRO A 391 27.20 20.57 28.16
N ARG A 392 26.23 21.35 28.68
CA ARG A 392 24.89 20.89 29.10
C ARG A 392 24.11 20.22 27.96
N SER A 393 24.28 20.73 26.75
CA SER A 393 23.66 20.22 25.52
C SER A 393 24.73 19.72 24.58
N PHE A 394 24.60 18.48 24.11
CA PHE A 394 25.60 17.86 23.26
C PHE A 394 24.99 16.78 22.35
N PHE A 395 25.72 16.44 21.30
CA PHE A 395 25.47 15.25 20.50
C PHE A 395 26.40 14.13 20.96
N LEU A 396 25.88 12.92 21.06
CA LEU A 396 26.68 11.72 21.31
C LEU A 396 27.72 11.57 20.20
N GLN A 397 29.01 11.38 20.52
CA GLN A 397 30.06 11.24 19.49
C GLN A 397 29.99 9.87 18.80
N PRO A 398 30.61 9.68 17.62
CA PRO A 398 30.38 8.50 16.78
C PRO A 398 30.52 7.14 17.49
N TYR A 399 31.52 7.00 18.35
CA TYR A 399 31.85 5.74 19.06
C TYR A 399 31.37 5.72 20.51
N ASP A 400 30.72 6.79 20.95
CA ASP A 400 30.25 6.92 22.31
C ASP A 400 28.93 6.17 22.48
N SER A 401 28.71 5.63 23.68
CA SER A 401 27.45 4.99 24.05
C SER A 401 26.96 5.50 25.41
N VAL A 402 25.64 5.61 25.56
CA VAL A 402 25.03 5.98 26.83
C VAL A 402 25.09 4.79 27.77
N VAL A 403 25.51 5.01 29.01
CA VAL A 403 25.52 3.95 30.04
C VAL A 403 24.13 3.82 30.62
N HIS A 404 23.59 2.60 30.56
CA HIS A 404 22.29 2.27 31.13
C HIS A 404 22.48 1.47 32.42
N LEU A 405 21.77 1.83 33.48
CA LEU A 405 21.71 1.06 34.72
C LEU A 405 20.33 0.44 34.90
N LEU A 406 20.29 -0.70 35.59
CA LEU A 406 19.07 -1.43 35.91
C LEU A 406 18.83 -1.38 37.42
N TRP A 407 17.93 -0.48 37.83
CA TRP A 407 17.55 -0.28 39.21
C TRP A 407 16.38 -1.18 39.61
N SER A 408 16.31 -1.52 40.90
CA SER A 408 15.21 -2.29 41.44
C SER A 408 13.97 -1.44 41.64
N LYS A 409 12.82 -2.01 41.26
CA LYS A 409 11.50 -1.38 41.33
C LYS A 409 10.60 -2.15 42.30
N GLY A 410 9.50 -1.53 42.72
CA GLY A 410 8.49 -2.13 43.59
C GLY A 410 8.77 -1.91 45.08
N MET A 411 7.78 -2.25 45.92
CA MET A 411 7.84 -1.99 47.37
C MET A 411 8.90 -2.84 48.07
N ARG A 412 9.08 -4.10 47.65
CA ARG A 412 10.05 -5.05 48.20
C ARG A 412 11.37 -5.13 47.42
N ARG A 413 11.50 -4.37 46.32
CA ARG A 413 12.71 -4.25 45.48
C ARG A 413 13.26 -5.58 44.96
N GLU A 414 12.38 -6.54 44.66
CA GLU A 414 12.75 -7.90 44.25
C GLU A 414 13.32 -7.98 42.84
N GLU A 415 12.84 -7.14 41.91
CA GLU A 415 13.23 -7.20 40.50
C GLU A 415 13.97 -5.95 40.01
N ARG A 416 15.01 -6.15 39.18
CA ARG A 416 15.82 -5.09 38.54
C ARG A 416 15.32 -4.73 37.15
N THR A 417 14.14 -4.12 37.07
CA THR A 417 13.44 -3.84 35.81
C THR A 417 13.52 -2.38 35.37
N LEU A 418 13.92 -1.45 36.24
CA LEU A 418 13.93 -0.02 35.93
C LEU A 418 15.21 0.37 35.19
N ARG A 419 15.13 0.52 33.86
CA ARG A 419 16.24 1.04 33.05
C ARG A 419 16.34 2.56 33.20
N ILE A 420 17.52 3.03 33.62
CA ILE A 420 17.81 4.46 33.80
C ILE A 420 18.98 4.87 32.91
N GLU A 421 18.80 5.98 32.23
CA GLU A 421 19.78 6.61 31.32
C GLU A 421 20.08 8.05 31.74
N ARG A 422 19.08 8.74 32.30
CA ARG A 422 19.18 10.08 32.86
C ARG A 422 19.01 10.01 34.37
N PHE A 423 20.00 10.50 35.10
CA PHE A 423 20.03 10.48 36.56
C PHE A 423 19.53 11.81 37.10
N ASP A 424 18.44 11.78 37.86
CA ASP A 424 17.97 12.95 38.62
C ASP A 424 18.79 13.07 39.92
N LEU A 425 19.47 14.19 40.08
CA LEU A 425 20.29 14.50 41.25
C LEU A 425 19.49 15.17 42.38
N ARG A 426 18.20 15.48 42.18
CA ARG A 426 17.35 16.01 43.26
C ARG A 426 17.06 14.94 44.32
N PRO A 427 16.63 15.39 45.51
CA PRO A 427 15.98 14.51 46.49
C PRO A 427 14.86 13.68 45.85
N GLN A 428 15.03 12.37 45.86
CA GLN A 428 14.07 11.39 45.40
C GLN A 428 13.36 10.78 46.60
N TYR A 429 12.05 10.63 46.45
CA TYR A 429 11.22 9.90 47.39
C TYR A 429 11.21 8.42 47.03
N MET A 430 11.46 7.56 48.01
CA MET A 430 11.14 6.15 47.89
C MET A 430 10.46 5.65 49.14
N TRP A 431 9.54 4.73 48.96
CA TRP A 431 8.96 3.97 50.04
C TRP A 431 9.15 2.49 49.76
N PHE A 432 9.19 1.72 50.82
CA PHE A 432 9.45 0.30 50.77
C PHE A 432 8.85 -0.42 51.96
N GLU A 433 8.61 -1.70 51.76
CA GLU A 433 7.99 -2.58 52.74
C GLU A 433 8.92 -3.75 53.02
N PHE A 434 8.95 -4.19 54.28
CA PHE A 434 9.61 -5.44 54.65
C PHE A 434 8.98 -6.03 55.92
N ASP A 435 9.13 -7.34 56.03
CA ASP A 435 8.71 -8.10 57.20
C ASP A 435 9.84 -8.10 58.23
N CYS A 436 9.50 -7.89 59.49
CA CYS A 436 10.40 -7.94 60.63
C CYS A 436 9.71 -8.55 61.85
N ARG A 437 10.48 -8.87 62.88
CA ARG A 437 9.97 -9.52 64.09
C ARG A 437 10.49 -8.80 65.32
N THR A 438 9.64 -8.57 66.31
CA THR A 438 10.02 -8.00 67.62
C THR A 438 10.64 -9.06 68.54
N SER A 439 11.23 -8.64 69.66
CA SER A 439 11.76 -9.58 70.67
C SER A 439 10.70 -10.53 71.23
N ASP A 440 9.44 -10.07 71.27
CA ASP A 440 8.28 -10.82 71.76
C ASP A 440 7.67 -11.73 70.70
N ASN A 441 8.42 -11.97 69.62
CA ASN A 441 8.06 -12.91 68.57
C ASN A 441 6.86 -12.45 67.69
N VAL A 442 6.47 -11.17 67.74
CA VAL A 442 5.39 -10.60 66.91
C VAL A 442 5.94 -10.23 65.55
N GLU A 443 5.30 -10.74 64.49
CA GLU A 443 5.62 -10.42 63.10
C GLU A 443 4.94 -9.13 62.67
N LEU A 444 5.74 -8.20 62.15
CA LEU A 444 5.33 -6.88 61.73
C LEU A 444 5.74 -6.65 60.27
N VAL A 445 4.81 -6.10 59.50
CA VAL A 445 5.06 -5.53 58.18
C VAL A 445 5.23 -4.03 58.36
N LEU A 446 6.44 -3.52 58.09
CA LEU A 446 6.75 -2.10 58.20
C LEU A 446 6.76 -1.45 56.82
N GLU A 447 6.04 -0.34 56.69
CA GLU A 447 6.10 0.56 55.55
C GLU A 447 6.97 1.76 55.97
N VAL A 448 8.08 1.92 55.26
CA VAL A 448 9.07 2.96 55.53
C VAL A 448 9.21 3.85 54.30
N THR A 449 9.30 5.14 54.56
CA THR A 449 9.56 6.16 53.55
C THR A 449 10.93 6.76 53.77
N MET A 450 11.58 7.12 52.68
CA MET A 450 12.93 7.64 52.70
C MET A 450 13.10 8.65 51.58
N PHE A 451 13.66 9.81 51.93
CA PHE A 451 14.14 10.80 50.98
C PHE A 451 15.65 10.67 50.86
N TRP A 452 16.14 10.54 49.63
CA TRP A 452 17.56 10.32 49.35
C TRP A 452 17.96 11.06 48.09
N GLU A 453 19.23 11.45 47.98
CA GLU A 453 19.76 12.13 46.80
C GLU A 453 21.11 11.56 46.37
N VAL A 454 21.41 11.65 45.07
CA VAL A 454 22.72 11.29 44.53
C VAL A 454 23.62 12.51 44.58
N VAL A 455 24.60 12.49 45.48
CA VAL A 455 25.57 13.59 45.63
C VAL A 455 26.69 13.46 44.59
N GLU A 456 27.24 12.24 44.46
CA GLU A 456 28.39 11.95 43.60
C GLU A 456 28.15 10.72 42.71
N LEU A 457 27.87 11.01 41.43
CA LEU A 457 27.52 9.97 40.45
C LEU A 457 28.69 9.05 40.07
N MET A 458 29.93 9.55 40.02
CA MET A 458 31.11 8.71 39.73
C MET A 458 31.32 7.63 40.79
N THR A 459 31.19 8.00 42.07
CA THR A 459 31.34 7.08 43.20
C THR A 459 30.23 6.04 43.20
N MET A 460 28.99 6.44 42.89
CA MET A 460 27.87 5.53 42.73
C MET A 460 28.16 4.43 41.69
N ILE A 461 28.57 4.79 40.47
CA ILE A 461 28.79 3.83 39.38
C ILE A 461 29.91 2.83 39.72
N ARG A 462 30.97 3.30 40.39
CA ARG A 462 32.10 2.45 40.78
C ARG A 462 31.70 1.40 41.82
N CYS A 463 30.72 1.71 42.67
CA CYS A 463 30.34 0.86 43.80
C CYS A 463 29.10 0.01 43.53
N THR A 464 28.11 0.50 42.78
CA THR A 464 26.85 -0.23 42.57
C THR A 464 26.16 0.07 41.24
N GLY A 465 25.55 -0.96 40.66
CA GLY A 465 24.64 -0.84 39.51
C GLY A 465 23.16 -0.78 39.90
N ASN A 466 22.82 -1.00 41.18
CA ASN A 466 21.44 -1.03 41.68
C ASN A 466 21.31 -0.23 42.98
N LEU A 467 21.28 1.09 42.84
CA LEU A 467 21.33 1.96 44.00
C LEU A 467 20.09 1.86 44.93
N PRO A 468 18.84 1.91 44.44
CA PRO A 468 17.67 1.81 45.31
C PRO A 468 17.59 0.48 46.07
N GLY A 469 18.06 -0.61 45.46
CA GLY A 469 18.09 -1.93 46.10
C GLY A 469 19.14 -2.01 47.20
N ASP A 470 20.33 -1.45 46.99
CA ASP A 470 21.38 -1.41 48.01
C ASP A 470 20.94 -0.58 49.22
N ILE A 471 20.32 0.58 48.99
CA ILE A 471 19.81 1.42 50.07
C ILE A 471 18.68 0.70 50.83
N TYR A 472 17.73 0.08 50.10
CA TYR A 472 16.66 -0.72 50.69
C TYR A 472 17.21 -1.85 51.57
N ASN A 473 18.16 -2.64 51.06
CA ASN A 473 18.69 -3.79 51.77
C ASN A 473 19.43 -3.36 53.05
N GLN A 474 20.23 -2.29 52.99
CA GLN A 474 20.93 -1.80 54.17
C GLN A 474 19.95 -1.27 55.23
N ALA A 475 19.00 -0.42 54.82
CA ALA A 475 17.98 0.10 55.72
C ALA A 475 17.16 -1.03 56.35
N ARG A 476 16.70 -1.99 55.53
CA ARG A 476 15.98 -3.20 55.99
C ARG A 476 16.78 -3.99 57.01
N SER A 477 18.06 -4.26 56.77
CA SER A 477 18.90 -5.01 57.71
C SER A 477 19.07 -4.28 59.05
N LEU A 478 19.23 -2.95 59.03
CA LEU A 478 19.32 -2.14 60.25
C LEU A 478 17.99 -2.12 61.02
N PHE A 479 16.86 -1.98 60.33
CA PHE A 479 15.54 -2.07 60.95
C PHE A 479 15.30 -3.44 61.57
N ILE A 480 15.52 -4.53 60.84
CA ILE A 480 15.33 -5.90 61.36
C ILE A 480 16.19 -6.13 62.59
N LYS A 481 17.46 -5.70 62.55
CA LYS A 481 18.38 -5.83 63.69
C LYS A 481 17.90 -5.06 64.92
N ARG A 482 17.36 -3.85 64.74
CA ARG A 482 16.93 -3.00 65.85
C ARG A 482 15.57 -3.41 66.41
N VAL A 483 14.62 -3.74 65.53
CA VAL A 483 13.27 -4.18 65.91
C VAL A 483 13.32 -5.52 66.65
N ALA A 484 14.22 -6.44 66.26
CA ALA A 484 14.39 -7.71 66.95
C ALA A 484 14.87 -7.59 68.42
N GLN A 485 15.38 -6.42 68.83
CA GLN A 485 15.87 -6.16 70.18
C GLN A 485 14.85 -5.49 71.11
N VAL A 486 13.70 -5.05 70.56
CA VAL A 486 12.69 -4.31 71.30
C VAL A 486 11.37 -5.07 71.36
N THR A 487 10.64 -4.88 72.46
CA THR A 487 9.28 -5.41 72.62
C THR A 487 8.31 -4.64 71.73
N LEU A 488 7.14 -5.21 71.45
CA LEU A 488 6.12 -4.51 70.62
C LEU A 488 5.69 -3.19 71.26
N LYS A 489 5.53 -3.17 72.59
CA LYS A 489 5.16 -1.96 73.34
C LYS A 489 6.24 -0.88 73.22
N GLN A 490 7.50 -1.25 73.42
CA GLN A 490 8.62 -0.31 73.28
C GLN A 490 8.74 0.21 71.84
N PHE A 491 8.47 -0.64 70.84
CA PHE A 491 8.44 -0.23 69.45
C PHE A 491 7.38 0.84 69.18
N MET A 492 6.13 0.66 69.68
CA MET A 492 5.05 1.63 69.51
C MET A 492 5.35 2.97 70.21
N GLU A 493 5.97 2.94 71.39
CA GLU A 493 6.33 4.15 72.14
C GLU A 493 7.54 4.90 71.52
N GLN A 494 8.45 4.18 70.84
CA GLN A 494 9.74 4.72 70.39
C GLN A 494 9.95 4.70 68.86
N LEU A 495 8.89 4.55 68.08
CA LEU A 495 8.95 4.38 66.62
C LEU A 495 9.79 5.45 65.90
N HIS A 496 9.59 6.73 66.25
CA HIS A 496 10.37 7.84 65.68
C HIS A 496 11.84 7.84 66.12
N SER A 497 12.12 7.46 67.37
CA SER A 497 13.48 7.37 67.91
C SER A 497 14.28 6.24 67.25
N ILE A 498 13.62 5.10 66.98
CA ILE A 498 14.21 3.97 66.28
C ILE A 498 14.60 4.37 64.85
N ALA A 499 13.72 5.07 64.13
CA ALA A 499 14.01 5.55 62.78
C ALA A 499 15.19 6.54 62.75
N GLY A 500 15.24 7.51 63.69
CA GLY A 500 16.34 8.47 63.81
C GLY A 500 17.68 7.82 64.17
N ALA A 501 17.67 6.80 65.04
CA ALA A 501 18.86 6.03 65.38
C ALA A 501 19.41 5.24 64.18
N ILE A 502 18.54 4.71 63.32
CA ILE A 502 18.95 3.97 62.11
C ILE A 502 19.54 4.91 61.07
N HIS A 503 18.95 6.11 60.91
CA HIS A 503 19.46 7.13 60.01
C HIS A 503 20.92 7.54 60.35
N THR A 504 21.27 7.56 61.64
CA THR A 504 22.61 7.95 62.12
C THR A 504 23.60 6.78 62.29
N ALA A 505 23.14 5.53 62.16
CA ALA A 505 23.94 4.35 62.50
C ALA A 505 25.10 4.05 61.53
N ASP A 506 24.93 4.31 60.23
CA ASP A 506 25.93 3.96 59.20
C ASP A 506 25.93 4.96 58.02
N PRO A 507 26.41 6.19 58.23
CA PRO A 507 26.56 7.16 57.15
C PRO A 507 27.60 6.71 56.11
N ASP A 508 28.64 5.99 56.54
CA ASP A 508 29.76 5.57 55.69
C ASP A 508 29.32 4.66 54.53
N PHE A 509 28.35 3.77 54.76
CA PHE A 509 27.80 2.91 53.72
C PHE A 509 27.20 3.71 52.54
N TYR A 510 26.48 4.79 52.85
CA TYR A 510 25.81 5.64 51.87
C TYR A 510 26.80 6.57 51.17
N VAL A 511 27.72 7.18 51.93
CA VAL A 511 28.78 8.05 51.39
C VAL A 511 29.68 7.28 50.42
N LYS A 512 30.08 6.04 50.75
CA LYS A 512 30.86 5.18 49.84
C LYS A 512 30.15 4.87 48.53
N ARG A 513 28.82 5.00 48.46
CA ARG A 513 28.00 4.84 47.24
C ARG A 513 27.60 6.18 46.61
N GLY A 514 28.12 7.29 47.11
CA GLY A 514 27.83 8.64 46.58
C GLY A 514 26.41 9.12 46.87
N VAL A 515 25.75 8.59 47.89
CA VAL A 515 24.36 8.91 48.25
C VAL A 515 24.27 9.54 49.62
N SER A 516 23.34 10.48 49.75
CA SER A 516 22.92 11.04 51.03
C SER A 516 21.47 10.69 51.31
N ILE A 517 21.17 10.24 52.52
CA ILE A 517 19.80 10.10 53.02
C ILE A 517 19.46 11.41 53.72
N LEU A 518 18.31 11.99 53.39
CA LEU A 518 17.83 13.25 53.97
C LEU A 518 16.88 13.00 55.13
N SER A 519 15.95 12.06 54.95
CA SER A 519 15.06 11.61 56.03
C SER A 519 14.66 10.16 55.85
N LEU A 520 14.35 9.51 56.97
CA LEU A 520 13.92 8.12 57.06
C LEU A 520 12.82 8.03 58.10
N GLU A 521 11.61 7.66 57.68
CA GLU A 521 10.42 7.69 58.52
C GLU A 521 9.60 6.42 58.34
N VAL A 522 9.18 5.82 59.44
CA VAL A 522 8.22 4.71 59.43
C VAL A 522 6.82 5.32 59.33
N THR A 523 6.14 5.12 58.21
CA THR A 523 4.81 5.71 57.97
C THR A 523 3.69 4.83 58.48
N ARG A 524 3.86 3.51 58.38
CA ARG A 524 2.84 2.56 58.79
C ARG A 524 3.49 1.27 59.29
N TYR A 525 2.86 0.66 60.27
CA TYR A 525 3.14 -0.71 60.66
C TYR A 525 1.84 -1.51 60.67
N LYS A 526 1.94 -2.80 60.38
CA LYS A 526 0.84 -3.76 60.46
C LYS A 526 1.35 -5.03 61.12
N CYS A 527 0.52 -5.69 61.93
CA CYS A 527 0.82 -7.06 62.31
C CYS A 527 0.60 -7.97 61.11
N ALA A 528 1.52 -8.91 60.88
CA ALA A 528 1.36 -9.90 59.82
C ALA A 528 0.20 -10.87 60.12
N GLU A 529 -0.03 -11.16 61.40
CA GLU A 529 -1.15 -11.97 61.88
C GLU A 529 -2.37 -11.11 62.23
N GLU A 530 -3.50 -11.42 61.59
CA GLU A 530 -4.78 -10.71 61.78
C GLU A 530 -5.27 -10.78 63.23
N ARG A 531 -5.15 -11.95 63.87
CA ARG A 531 -5.51 -12.16 65.28
C ARG A 531 -4.75 -11.24 66.23
N THR A 532 -3.45 -11.02 65.98
CA THR A 532 -2.66 -10.10 66.82
C THR A 532 -3.11 -8.65 66.62
N SER A 533 -3.47 -8.27 65.39
CA SER A 533 -4.02 -6.95 65.08
C SER A 533 -5.34 -6.70 65.82
N GLU A 534 -6.24 -7.68 65.86
CA GLU A 534 -7.51 -7.60 66.60
C GLU A 534 -7.29 -7.41 68.10
N VAL A 535 -6.36 -8.19 68.69
CA VAL A 535 -6.03 -8.07 70.11
C VAL A 535 -5.45 -6.69 70.44
N LEU A 536 -4.59 -6.14 69.58
CA LEU A 536 -4.06 -4.79 69.77
C LEU A 536 -5.15 -3.72 69.68
N GLN A 537 -6.10 -3.88 68.75
CA GLN A 537 -7.23 -2.97 68.64
C GLN A 537 -8.10 -3.01 69.89
N GLN A 538 -8.37 -4.19 70.44
CA GLN A 538 -9.07 -4.35 71.72
C GLN A 538 -8.33 -3.67 72.88
N ILE A 539 -7.00 -3.81 72.94
CA ILE A 539 -6.17 -3.14 73.96
C ILE A 539 -6.26 -1.62 73.83
N ILE A 540 -6.24 -1.08 72.61
CA ILE A 540 -6.37 0.37 72.35
C ILE A 540 -7.77 0.87 72.75
N GLU A 541 -8.82 0.12 72.41
CA GLU A 541 -10.20 0.43 72.81
C GLU A 541 -10.36 0.41 74.34
N GLU A 542 -9.81 -0.61 75.01
CA GLU A 542 -9.83 -0.70 76.46
C GLU A 542 -9.04 0.45 77.13
N ALA A 543 -7.87 0.79 76.61
CA ALA A 543 -7.07 1.91 77.10
C ALA A 543 -7.80 3.26 76.92
N THR A 544 -8.48 3.47 75.79
CA THR A 544 -9.30 4.65 75.53
C THR A 544 -10.49 4.71 76.49
N ASN A 545 -11.16 3.59 76.70
CA ASN A 545 -12.26 3.48 77.66
C ASN A 545 -11.78 3.75 79.10
N ARG A 546 -10.59 3.26 79.46
CA ARG A 546 -9.97 3.54 80.76
C ARG A 546 -9.65 5.02 80.93
N LEU A 547 -9.09 5.66 79.89
CA LEU A 547 -8.78 7.09 79.92
C LEU A 547 -10.04 7.93 80.03
N ASN A 548 -11.10 7.60 79.29
CA ASN A 548 -12.40 8.25 79.41
C ASN A 548 -12.98 8.12 80.81
N ARG A 549 -12.92 6.93 81.41
CA ARG A 549 -13.35 6.70 82.81
C ARG A 549 -12.53 7.53 83.81
N LEU A 550 -11.22 7.65 83.58
CA LEU A 550 -10.33 8.42 84.45
C LEU A 550 -10.60 9.93 84.31
N SER A 551 -10.73 10.43 83.08
CA SER A 551 -11.08 11.83 82.80
C SER A 551 -12.46 12.20 83.35
N GLN A 552 -13.43 11.29 83.29
CA GLN A 552 -14.73 11.46 83.93
C GLN A 552 -14.61 11.53 85.45
N ALA A 553 -13.80 10.66 86.06
CA ALA A 553 -13.56 10.68 87.50
C ALA A 553 -12.83 11.97 87.95
N GLU A 554 -11.86 12.45 87.17
CA GLU A 554 -11.20 13.74 87.41
C GLU A 554 -12.20 14.89 87.32
N SER A 555 -13.04 14.91 86.28
CA SER A 555 -14.09 15.92 86.12
C SER A 555 -15.07 15.92 87.30
N GLU A 556 -15.49 14.75 87.77
CA GLU A 556 -16.37 14.62 88.95
C GLU A 556 -15.69 15.12 90.24
N ASN A 557 -14.39 14.87 90.39
CA ASN A 557 -13.62 15.36 91.53
C ASN A 557 -13.43 16.87 91.46
N GLU A 558 -13.14 17.44 90.29
CA GLU A 558 -13.08 18.88 90.08
C GLU A 558 -14.41 19.55 90.45
N ILE A 559 -15.55 19.00 89.98
CA ILE A 559 -16.88 19.52 90.34
C ILE A 559 -17.09 19.51 91.87
N LYS A 560 -16.66 18.45 92.57
CA LYS A 560 -16.77 18.37 94.04
C LYS A 560 -15.87 19.39 94.73
N ILE A 561 -14.64 19.58 94.25
CA ILE A 561 -13.71 20.58 94.78
C ILE A 561 -14.29 21.99 94.58
N PHE A 562 -14.79 22.32 93.39
CA PHE A 562 -15.43 23.60 93.11
C PHE A 562 -16.66 23.85 94.00
N LYS A 563 -17.51 22.83 94.22
CA LYS A 563 -18.65 22.95 95.15
C LYS A 563 -18.19 23.23 96.57
N MET A 564 -17.20 22.49 97.07
CA MET A 564 -16.65 22.69 98.41
C MET A 564 -16.03 24.07 98.57
N GLN A 565 -15.34 24.56 97.54
CA GLN A 565 -14.77 25.90 97.55
C GLN A 565 -15.84 26.98 97.57
N GLY A 566 -16.92 26.82 96.78
CA GLY A 566 -18.08 27.70 96.84
C GLY A 566 -18.74 27.70 98.21
N GLU A 567 -18.88 26.54 98.87
CA GLU A 567 -19.40 26.44 100.24
C GLU A 567 -18.49 27.15 101.27
N ILE A 568 -17.17 27.02 101.14
CA ILE A 568 -16.21 27.72 102.01
C ILE A 568 -16.31 29.23 101.83
N GLU A 569 -16.37 29.72 100.59
CA GLU A 569 -16.53 31.14 100.29
C GLU A 569 -17.86 31.68 100.83
N GLN A 570 -18.95 30.92 100.69
CA GLN A 570 -20.25 31.28 101.27
C GLN A 570 -20.19 31.33 102.80
N CYS A 571 -19.51 30.38 103.45
CA CYS A 571 -19.29 30.40 104.89
C CYS A 571 -18.47 31.61 105.35
N LYS A 572 -17.43 32.01 104.60
CA LYS A 572 -16.64 33.21 104.89
C LYS A 572 -17.48 34.47 104.79
N LEU A 573 -18.22 34.64 103.69
CA LEU A 573 -19.11 35.79 103.50
C LEU A 573 -20.18 35.87 104.61
N ASN A 574 -20.70 34.73 105.05
CA ASN A 574 -21.64 34.67 106.18
C ASN A 574 -20.96 35.06 107.51
N GLY A 575 -19.70 34.66 107.72
CA GLY A 575 -18.89 35.09 108.86
C GLY A 575 -18.66 36.60 108.87
N ASP A 576 -18.22 37.17 107.75
CA ASP A 576 -18.01 38.61 107.59
C ASP A 576 -19.31 39.39 107.84
N LEU A 577 -20.44 38.90 107.34
CA LEU A 577 -21.76 39.50 107.56
C LEU A 577 -22.16 39.47 109.05
N LEU A 578 -21.82 38.40 109.77
CA LEU A 578 -22.04 38.29 111.22
C LEU A 578 -21.18 39.28 112.00
N GLU A 579 -19.90 39.43 111.64
CA GLU A 579 -19.02 40.42 112.28
C GLU A 579 -19.53 41.84 112.08
N LEU A 580 -20.00 42.17 110.87
CA LEU A 580 -20.57 43.48 110.55
C LEU A 580 -21.84 43.74 111.37
N LYS A 581 -22.70 42.72 111.54
CA LYS A 581 -23.86 42.79 112.44
C LYS A 581 -23.47 42.99 113.90
N HIS A 582 -22.42 42.33 114.39
CA HIS A 582 -21.93 42.51 115.75
C HIS A 582 -21.36 43.90 115.98
N ALA A 583 -20.58 44.42 115.02
CA ALA A 583 -20.04 45.77 115.07
C ALA A 583 -21.16 46.81 115.11
N GLN A 584 -22.18 46.65 114.26
CA GLN A 584 -23.35 47.52 114.26
C GLN A 584 -24.11 47.46 115.60
N ALA A 585 -24.33 46.25 116.13
CA ALA A 585 -24.97 46.10 117.45
C ALA A 585 -24.15 46.73 118.59
N GLN A 586 -22.82 46.68 118.53
CA GLN A 586 -21.95 47.30 119.52
C GLN A 586 -21.94 48.82 119.40
N GLU A 587 -21.98 49.35 118.18
CA GLU A 587 -22.07 50.78 117.91
C GLU A 587 -23.42 51.35 118.35
N ASP A 588 -24.51 50.61 118.10
CA ASP A 588 -25.84 50.93 118.63
C ASP A 588 -25.82 50.95 120.18
N ALA A 589 -25.21 49.96 120.83
CA ALA A 589 -25.08 49.93 122.28
C ALA A 589 -24.21 51.09 122.84
N ARG A 590 -23.15 51.47 122.14
CA ARG A 590 -22.32 52.64 122.49
C ARG A 590 -23.09 53.94 122.34
N ASN A 591 -23.87 54.10 121.26
CA ASN A 591 -24.69 55.28 121.04
C ASN A 591 -25.74 55.43 122.15
N VAL A 592 -26.37 54.33 122.57
CA VAL A 592 -27.28 54.33 123.73
C VAL A 592 -26.56 54.73 125.01
N GLY A 593 -25.38 54.15 125.29
CA GLY A 593 -24.60 54.49 126.48
C GLY A 593 -24.07 55.93 126.50
N ALA A 594 -23.68 56.47 125.35
CA ALA A 594 -23.26 57.87 125.21
C ALA A 594 -24.44 58.83 125.46
N ALA A 595 -25.61 58.53 124.91
CA ALA A 595 -26.83 59.29 125.19
C ALA A 595 -27.19 59.28 126.70
N GLU A 596 -26.99 58.16 127.39
CA GLU A 596 -27.22 58.06 128.84
C GLU A 596 -26.17 58.85 129.64
N ALA A 597 -24.89 58.82 129.23
CA ALA A 597 -23.83 59.60 129.86
C ALA A 597 -24.04 61.12 129.72
N ASP A 598 -24.49 61.58 128.56
CA ASP A 598 -24.85 62.98 128.33
C ASP A 598 -26.01 63.41 129.25
N CYS A 599 -27.04 62.57 129.41
CA CYS A 599 -28.12 62.81 130.37
C CYS A 599 -27.62 62.93 131.82
N VAL A 600 -26.73 62.02 132.26
CA VAL A 600 -26.13 62.06 133.61
C VAL A 600 -25.32 63.35 133.79
N SER A 601 -24.53 63.74 132.79
CA SER A 601 -23.69 64.93 132.86
C SER A 601 -24.52 66.21 132.98
N ALA A 602 -25.61 66.31 132.21
CA ALA A 602 -26.55 67.43 132.27
C ALA A 602 -27.24 67.51 133.64
N PHE A 603 -27.64 66.37 134.20
CA PHE A 603 -28.27 66.31 135.53
C PHE A 603 -27.32 66.76 136.66
N VAL A 604 -26.07 66.25 136.66
CA VAL A 604 -25.08 66.59 137.70
C VAL A 604 -24.62 68.05 137.62
N GLN A 605 -24.55 68.63 136.42
CA GLN A 605 -24.26 70.06 136.25
C GLN A 605 -25.41 70.95 136.75
N GLY A 606 -26.67 70.57 136.52
CA GLY A 606 -27.83 71.33 136.98
C GLY A 606 -27.93 71.47 138.51
N LEU A 607 -27.45 70.48 139.27
CA LEU A 607 -27.47 70.45 140.74
C LEU A 607 -26.30 71.20 141.42
N GLN A 608 -25.46 71.89 140.65
CA GLN A 608 -24.25 72.53 141.17
C GLN A 608 -24.48 73.72 142.10
N GLU A 609 -25.58 74.45 141.91
CA GLU A 609 -25.90 75.63 142.73
C GLU A 609 -26.38 75.26 144.14
N ASP A 610 -27.18 74.20 144.26
CA ASP A 610 -27.76 73.77 145.53
C ASP A 610 -26.85 72.84 146.34
N VAL A 611 -25.97 72.07 145.67
CA VAL A 611 -25.06 71.12 146.32
C VAL A 611 -23.64 71.27 145.74
N PRO A 612 -22.73 72.00 146.43
CA PRO A 612 -21.42 72.34 145.86
C PRO A 612 -20.48 71.14 145.69
N LYS A 613 -20.60 70.11 146.55
CA LYS A 613 -19.73 68.93 146.52
C LYS A 613 -20.17 67.95 145.44
N LEU A 614 -19.21 67.50 144.61
CA LEU A 614 -19.45 66.56 143.51
C LEU A 614 -19.91 65.18 144.00
N GLU A 615 -19.35 64.71 145.13
CA GLU A 615 -19.67 63.40 145.72
C GLU A 615 -21.15 63.32 146.14
N ASP A 616 -21.67 64.39 146.74
CA ASP A 616 -23.07 64.47 147.17
C ASP A 616 -24.03 64.56 145.96
N ARG A 617 -23.63 65.25 144.87
CA ARG A 617 -24.40 65.31 143.61
C ARG A 617 -24.54 63.94 142.95
N MET A 618 -23.48 63.14 142.92
CA MET A 618 -23.53 61.77 142.40
C MET A 618 -24.43 60.86 143.24
N MET A 619 -24.50 61.08 144.55
CA MET A 619 -25.35 60.30 145.45
C MET A 619 -26.84 60.59 145.22
N VAL A 620 -27.20 61.86 144.93
CA VAL A 620 -28.58 62.24 144.54
C VAL A 620 -28.99 61.59 143.21
N TRP A 621 -28.12 61.60 142.18
CA TRP A 621 -28.38 60.91 140.92
C TRP A 621 -28.57 59.40 141.11
N GLN A 622 -27.75 58.75 141.94
CA GLN A 622 -27.93 57.34 142.27
C GLN A 622 -29.26 57.06 142.99
N GLY A 623 -29.73 57.99 143.83
CA GLY A 623 -31.05 57.91 144.44
C GLY A 623 -32.20 58.02 143.42
N VAL A 624 -32.10 58.92 142.45
CA VAL A 624 -33.09 59.08 141.36
C VAL A 624 -33.08 57.88 140.41
N ARG A 625 -31.92 57.33 140.06
CA ARG A 625 -31.83 56.14 139.20
C ARG A 625 -32.43 54.88 139.85
N GLN A 626 -32.37 54.78 141.18
CA GLN A 626 -33.01 53.68 141.92
C GLN A 626 -34.54 53.81 141.98
N THR A 627 -35.10 55.01 141.85
CA THR A 627 -36.56 55.23 141.75
C THR A 627 -37.06 55.25 140.30
N GLU A 628 -36.21 55.58 139.32
CA GLU A 628 -36.48 55.57 137.87
C GLU A 628 -36.18 54.23 137.17
N ALA A 629 -35.99 53.13 137.90
CA ALA A 629 -36.01 51.79 137.32
C ALA A 629 -37.41 51.15 137.44
N PRO A 630 -38.41 51.52 136.61
CA PRO A 630 -39.61 50.70 136.47
C PRO A 630 -39.32 49.56 135.50
N GLN A 631 -39.62 48.34 135.96
CA GLN A 631 -39.95 47.14 135.18
C GLN A 631 -39.63 47.15 133.67
N LYS A 632 -38.61 46.37 133.29
CA LYS A 632 -38.72 45.38 132.20
C LYS A 632 -37.65 44.31 132.33
#